data_AF-A0A511QC79-F1
#
_entry.id   AF-A0A511QC79-F1
#
_cell.length_a   1.000
_cell.length_b   1.000
_cell.length_c   1.000
_cell.angle_alpha   90.00
_cell.angle_beta   90.00
_cell.angle_gamma   90.00
#
_symmetry.space_group_name_H-M   'P 1'
#
loop_
_entity.id
_entity.type
_entity.pdbx_description
1 polymer ?
#
loop_
_entity_poly.entity_id
_entity_poly.type
_entity_poly.pdbx_seq_one_letter_code
_entity_poly.pdbx_strand_id
1 'polypeptide(L)'
;MDIIMNKTVTGLVLLLISSANGFAEDYIVGSPKELLPYEDVQSFSMIDLNGDGVEELVFVTSDGVLKYSQMTALGSGFLNYDDLLRLRNKHYQMNITLSGNFSNTNLYVDSNGRIALLDNLRKQYECHTQTHLENGTIIAKSIKAEYSFSYVSDNYLVGKVKCVGGNFKQYEEKKFTAQRIN
;
A
#
# COMPACT_ATOMS: atom_id res chain seq x y z
N MET A 1 -55.16 24.31 -20.63
CA MET A 1 -55.36 22.98 -20.00
C MET A 1 -53.97 22.37 -19.98
N ASP A 2 -53.21 22.77 -18.96
CA ASP A 2 -51.76 22.66 -18.96
C ASP A 2 -51.33 21.48 -18.09
N ILE A 3 -50.56 20.58 -18.70
CA ILE A 3 -49.97 19.41 -18.06
C ILE A 3 -48.72 19.89 -17.32
N ILE A 4 -48.80 20.03 -16.00
CA ILE A 4 -47.63 20.25 -15.15
C ILE A 4 -46.96 18.89 -14.92
N MET A 5 -45.86 18.66 -15.63
CA MET A 5 -45.05 17.45 -15.54
C MET A 5 -44.14 17.51 -14.31
N ASN A 6 -44.46 16.67 -13.33
CA ASN A 6 -43.77 16.54 -12.05
C ASN A 6 -42.42 15.81 -12.25
N LYS A 7 -41.29 16.51 -12.12
CA LYS A 7 -39.94 15.90 -12.15
C LYS A 7 -39.41 15.81 -10.73
N THR A 8 -39.74 14.74 -10.03
CA THR A 8 -39.10 14.37 -8.77
C THR A 8 -37.78 13.64 -9.09
N VAL A 9 -36.67 14.33 -8.80
CA VAL A 9 -35.31 13.81 -8.88
C VAL A 9 -35.08 12.88 -7.69
N THR A 10 -34.75 11.62 -7.97
CA THR A 10 -34.37 10.62 -6.97
C THR A 10 -32.96 10.96 -6.45
N GLY A 11 -32.88 11.54 -5.26
CA GLY A 11 -31.61 11.79 -4.56
C GLY A 11 -31.08 10.50 -3.91
N LEU A 12 -29.87 10.10 -4.27
CA LEU A 12 -29.11 9.01 -3.65
C LEU A 12 -28.65 9.47 -2.25
N VAL A 13 -29.21 8.88 -1.20
CA VAL A 13 -28.80 9.14 0.20
C VAL A 13 -27.61 8.24 0.52
N LEU A 14 -26.43 8.84 0.70
CA LEU A 14 -25.24 8.15 1.18
C LEU A 14 -25.30 8.09 2.72
N LEU A 15 -25.59 6.91 3.27
CA LEU A 15 -25.57 6.65 4.71
C LEU A 15 -24.12 6.56 5.19
N LEU A 16 -23.65 7.59 5.90
CA LEU A 16 -22.43 7.54 6.70
C LEU A 16 -22.74 6.77 8.00
N ILE A 17 -22.24 5.54 8.11
CA ILE A 17 -22.31 4.78 9.35
C ILE A 17 -21.08 5.16 10.18
N SER A 18 -21.26 6.02 11.18
CA SER A 18 -20.26 6.30 12.20
C SER A 18 -20.35 5.25 13.31
N SER A 19 -19.26 4.53 13.59
CA SER A 19 -18.65 4.42 14.93
C SER A 19 -17.67 3.25 15.04
N ALA A 20 -16.40 3.59 15.24
CA ALA A 20 -15.52 2.84 16.12
C ALA A 20 -14.73 3.88 16.92
N ASN A 21 -15.09 4.04 18.20
CA ASN A 21 -14.29 4.78 19.17
C ASN A 21 -13.04 3.94 19.46
N GLY A 22 -11.99 4.14 18.67
CA GLY A 22 -10.63 3.81 19.07
C GLY A 22 -10.05 5.04 19.75
N PHE A 23 -9.61 4.90 21.00
CA PHE A 23 -8.80 5.93 21.64
C PHE A 23 -7.52 6.09 20.81
N ALA A 24 -7.48 7.08 19.92
CA ALA A 24 -6.22 7.62 19.46
C ALA A 24 -5.61 8.29 20.69
N GLU A 25 -4.51 7.75 21.21
CA GLU A 25 -3.60 8.60 21.97
C GLU A 25 -3.23 9.73 21.01
N ASP A 26 -3.58 10.96 21.37
CA ASP A 26 -3.20 12.16 20.61
C ASP A 26 -1.67 12.21 20.59
N TYR A 27 -1.08 11.56 19.58
CA TYR A 27 0.33 11.68 19.25
C TYR A 27 0.48 13.07 18.62
N ILE A 28 0.63 14.10 19.47
CA ILE A 28 0.84 15.47 19.03
C ILE A 28 2.23 15.54 18.41
N VAL A 29 2.30 15.35 17.10
CA VAL A 29 3.53 15.55 16.31
C VAL A 29 3.71 17.04 16.04
N GLY A 30 4.07 17.80 17.07
CA GLY A 30 4.37 19.23 16.96
C GLY A 30 3.24 20.06 16.35
N SER A 31 3.52 21.33 16.04
CA SER A 31 2.57 22.12 15.24
C SER A 31 2.65 21.72 13.76
N PRO A 32 1.55 21.73 12.97
CA PRO A 32 1.59 21.43 11.53
C PRO A 32 2.64 22.26 10.76
N LYS A 33 2.94 23.46 11.27
CA LYS A 33 3.96 24.37 10.75
C LYS A 33 5.40 23.87 10.96
N GLU A 34 5.65 23.02 11.96
CA GLU A 34 6.95 22.37 12.18
C GLU A 34 7.15 21.18 11.25
N LEU A 35 6.07 20.48 10.87
CA LEU A 35 6.11 19.34 9.96
C LEU A 35 6.12 19.75 8.48
N LEU A 36 5.43 20.84 8.14
CA LEU A 36 5.28 21.33 6.77
C LEU A 36 5.53 22.85 6.72
N PRO A 37 6.77 23.31 6.97
CA PRO A 37 7.08 24.73 7.17
C PRO A 37 6.82 25.65 5.97
N TYR A 38 6.57 25.08 4.79
CA TYR A 38 6.27 25.80 3.56
C TYR A 38 4.81 25.63 3.09
N GLU A 39 3.97 24.98 3.90
CA GLU A 39 2.57 24.72 3.58
C GLU A 39 1.66 25.51 4.52
N ASP A 40 0.67 26.20 3.97
CA ASP A 40 -0.34 26.91 4.76
C ASP A 40 -1.47 25.96 5.13
N VAL A 41 -1.17 25.01 6.02
CA VAL A 41 -2.07 23.90 6.38
C VAL A 41 -3.26 24.41 7.21
N GLN A 42 -4.47 24.18 6.71
CA GLN A 42 -5.73 24.48 7.41
C GLN A 42 -6.24 23.29 8.22
N SER A 43 -6.10 22.07 7.69
CA SER A 43 -6.51 20.83 8.36
C SER A 43 -5.66 19.66 7.90
N PHE A 44 -5.57 18.60 8.72
CA PHE A 44 -4.92 17.35 8.36
C PHE A 44 -5.73 16.14 8.86
N SER A 45 -5.51 14.99 8.23
CA SER A 45 -6.11 13.71 8.57
C SER A 45 -5.15 12.58 8.20
N MET A 46 -5.27 11.45 8.90
CA MET A 46 -4.65 10.19 8.49
C MET A 46 -5.71 9.33 7.79
N ILE A 47 -5.42 8.82 6.60
CA ILE A 47 -6.36 7.98 5.84
C ILE A 47 -5.59 7.06 4.88
N ASP A 48 -5.96 5.78 4.81
CA ASP A 48 -5.48 4.81 3.80
C ASP A 48 -6.18 5.09 2.45
N LEU A 49 -5.56 5.93 1.61
CA LEU A 49 -6.07 6.36 0.31
C LEU A 49 -5.98 5.27 -0.76
N ASN A 50 -4.97 4.40 -0.67
CA ASN A 50 -4.64 3.43 -1.71
C ASN A 50 -5.12 2.00 -1.36
N GLY A 51 -5.64 1.80 -0.16
CA GLY A 51 -6.13 0.54 0.33
C GLY A 51 -5.01 -0.48 0.53
N ASP A 52 -3.83 -0.09 1.01
CA ASP A 52 -2.70 -0.98 1.30
C ASP A 52 -2.52 -1.30 2.80
N GLY A 53 -3.31 -0.64 3.67
CA GLY A 53 -3.28 -0.82 5.11
C GLY A 53 -2.28 0.08 5.84
N VAL A 54 -1.69 1.06 5.15
CA VAL A 54 -0.86 2.12 5.73
C VAL A 54 -1.55 3.45 5.50
N GLU A 55 -1.69 4.25 6.56
CA GLU A 55 -2.36 5.54 6.47
C GLU A 55 -1.44 6.62 5.87
N GLU A 56 -1.97 7.40 4.93
CA GLU A 56 -1.37 8.63 4.42
C GLU A 56 -1.76 9.83 5.29
N LEU A 57 -0.81 10.73 5.53
CA LEU A 57 -1.10 12.08 6.00
C LEU A 57 -1.68 12.89 4.84
N VAL A 58 -2.93 13.27 4.95
CA VAL A 58 -3.62 14.16 4.03
C VAL A 58 -3.81 15.51 4.69
N PHE A 59 -3.60 16.60 3.95
CA PHE A 59 -3.81 17.94 4.47
C PHE A 59 -4.43 18.85 3.42
N VAL A 60 -5.23 19.81 3.89
CA VAL A 60 -5.86 20.85 3.07
C VAL A 60 -5.14 22.16 3.36
N THR A 61 -4.67 22.83 2.32
CA THR A 61 -4.09 24.18 2.44
C THR A 61 -5.18 25.25 2.52
N SER A 62 -4.85 26.45 2.97
CA SER A 62 -5.79 27.56 3.16
C SER A 62 -6.52 28.01 1.88
N ASP A 63 -5.94 27.74 0.71
CA ASP A 63 -6.54 27.93 -0.62
C ASP A 63 -7.43 26.76 -1.07
N GLY A 64 -7.59 25.74 -0.22
CA GLY A 64 -8.46 24.58 -0.45
C GLY A 64 -7.83 23.45 -1.26
N VAL A 65 -6.51 23.48 -1.52
CA VAL A 65 -5.82 22.39 -2.23
C VAL A 65 -5.62 21.19 -1.29
N LEU A 66 -6.05 20.01 -1.76
CA LEU A 66 -5.79 18.75 -1.07
C LEU A 66 -4.41 18.23 -1.45
N LYS A 67 -3.55 18.01 -0.45
CA LYS A 67 -2.23 17.39 -0.58
C LYS A 67 -2.18 16.14 0.29
N TYR A 68 -1.38 15.16 -0.10
CA TYR A 68 -1.16 13.98 0.72
C TYR A 68 0.32 13.58 0.69
N SER A 69 0.75 12.94 1.77
CA SER A 69 2.08 12.43 2.02
C SER A 69 1.91 11.08 2.72
N GLN A 70 2.42 9.99 2.16
CA GLN A 70 2.56 8.77 2.95
C GLN A 70 3.41 9.09 4.17
N MET A 71 2.91 8.75 5.36
CA MET A 71 3.54 9.14 6.61
C MET A 71 4.80 8.28 6.82
N THR A 72 5.86 8.59 6.06
CA THR A 72 7.28 8.24 6.22
C THR A 72 8.08 8.94 5.10
N ALA A 73 8.24 10.27 5.18
CA ALA A 73 9.35 11.05 4.61
C ALA A 73 9.74 10.93 3.10
N LEU A 74 8.94 10.35 2.17
CA LEU A 74 9.46 9.95 0.84
C LEU A 74 8.52 10.17 -0.39
N GLY A 75 8.27 11.42 -0.80
CA GLY A 75 7.87 11.71 -2.19
C GLY A 75 6.36 11.73 -2.52
N SER A 76 6.04 11.77 -3.82
CA SER A 76 4.75 12.21 -4.40
C SER A 76 3.60 11.19 -4.36
N GLY A 77 3.71 10.12 -3.55
CA GLY A 77 2.72 9.03 -3.53
C GLY A 77 2.78 8.08 -4.74
N PHE A 78 3.76 8.24 -5.63
CA PHE A 78 4.02 7.37 -6.77
C PHE A 78 5.46 6.87 -6.72
N LEU A 79 5.63 5.55 -6.87
CA LEU A 79 6.93 4.94 -7.03
C LEU A 79 7.54 5.30 -8.38
N ASN A 80 8.85 5.32 -8.46
CA ASN A 80 9.61 5.62 -9.65
C ASN A 80 10.66 4.54 -9.95
N TYR A 81 11.48 4.78 -10.97
CA TYR A 81 12.49 3.82 -11.39
C TYR A 81 13.58 3.59 -10.32
N ASP A 82 13.94 4.61 -9.54
CA ASP A 82 14.93 4.46 -8.47
C ASP A 82 14.40 3.57 -7.34
N ASP A 83 13.10 3.62 -7.06
CA ASP A 83 12.45 2.71 -6.10
C ASP A 83 12.50 1.25 -6.59
N LEU A 84 12.30 1.04 -7.90
CA LEU A 84 12.44 -0.27 -8.53
C LEU A 84 13.87 -0.81 -8.43
N LEU A 85 14.87 0.04 -8.61
CA LEU A 85 16.27 -0.33 -8.40
C LEU A 85 16.54 -0.62 -6.92
N ARG A 86 15.99 0.18 -6.01
CA ARG A 86 16.13 0.01 -4.56
C ARG A 86 15.58 -1.32 -4.09
N LEU A 87 14.53 -1.85 -4.71
CA LEU A 87 13.93 -3.14 -4.33
C LEU A 87 14.89 -4.35 -4.48
N ARG A 88 15.89 -4.25 -5.35
CA ARG A 88 16.75 -5.39 -5.77
C ARG A 88 17.75 -5.83 -4.71
N ASN A 89 18.21 -7.08 -4.82
CA ASN A 89 19.23 -7.70 -3.98
C ASN A 89 18.89 -7.68 -2.48
N LYS A 90 17.63 -7.93 -2.15
CA LYS A 90 17.14 -7.85 -0.77
C LYS A 90 16.25 -9.03 -0.43
N HIS A 91 16.35 -9.42 0.84
CA HIS A 91 15.48 -10.38 1.47
C HIS A 91 14.61 -9.65 2.48
N TYR A 92 13.34 -10.02 2.54
CA TYR A 92 12.38 -9.44 3.45
C TYR A 92 11.60 -10.54 4.15
N GLN A 93 11.34 -10.35 5.44
CA GLN A 93 10.34 -11.12 6.15
C GLN A 93 9.03 -10.35 6.14
N MET A 94 7.99 -10.96 5.59
CA MET A 94 6.65 -10.39 5.58
C MET A 94 6.00 -10.57 6.95
N ASN A 95 5.20 -9.58 7.37
CA ASN A 95 4.40 -9.62 8.60
C ASN A 95 3.15 -10.50 8.49
N ILE A 96 3.08 -11.36 7.47
CA ILE A 96 1.96 -12.26 7.20
C ILE A 96 2.41 -13.69 6.93
N THR A 97 1.48 -14.61 7.19
CA THR A 97 1.52 -15.99 6.69
C THR A 97 0.53 -16.13 5.54
N LEU A 98 0.98 -16.70 4.43
CA LEU A 98 0.15 -17.02 3.27
C LEU A 98 -0.49 -18.40 3.43
N SER A 99 -1.69 -18.58 2.89
CA SER A 99 -2.33 -19.90 2.85
C SER A 99 -1.40 -20.95 2.24
N GLY A 100 -1.29 -22.12 2.87
CA GLY A 100 -0.39 -23.21 2.46
C GLY A 100 1.07 -23.07 2.92
N ASN A 101 1.45 -21.94 3.51
CA ASN A 101 2.71 -21.77 4.23
C ASN A 101 2.43 -21.78 5.75
N PHE A 102 3.37 -22.33 6.54
CA PHE A 102 3.19 -22.52 7.98
C PHE A 102 4.04 -21.57 8.85
N SER A 103 4.75 -20.62 8.26
CA SER A 103 5.55 -19.61 9.00
C SER A 103 5.75 -18.34 8.17
N ASN A 104 6.08 -17.23 8.83
CA ASN A 104 6.33 -15.91 8.23
C ASN A 104 6.99 -16.02 6.86
N THR A 105 6.35 -15.40 5.87
CA THR A 105 6.72 -15.59 4.48
C THR A 105 7.96 -14.75 4.17
N ASN A 106 9.01 -15.37 3.62
CA ASN A 106 10.19 -14.64 3.19
C ASN A 106 10.08 -14.32 1.70
N LEU A 107 10.26 -13.06 1.37
CA LEU A 107 10.28 -12.51 0.02
C LEU A 107 11.72 -12.20 -0.36
N TYR A 108 12.10 -12.53 -1.59
CA TYR A 108 13.42 -12.23 -2.13
C TYR A 108 13.28 -11.53 -3.47
N VAL A 109 14.12 -10.53 -3.71
CA VAL A 109 14.26 -9.88 -5.02
C VAL A 109 15.72 -9.96 -5.44
N ASP A 110 15.96 -10.55 -6.62
CA ASP A 110 17.31 -10.72 -7.16
C ASP A 110 17.88 -9.44 -7.79
N SER A 111 19.11 -9.52 -8.29
CA SER A 111 19.83 -8.40 -8.93
C SER A 111 19.17 -7.89 -10.21
N ASN A 112 18.32 -8.70 -10.82
CA ASN A 112 17.62 -8.39 -12.06
C ASN A 112 16.19 -7.89 -11.78
N GLY A 113 15.75 -7.85 -10.53
CA GLY A 113 14.37 -7.50 -10.17
C GLY A 113 13.39 -8.66 -10.36
N ARG A 114 13.85 -9.92 -10.34
CA ARG A 114 12.95 -11.06 -10.19
C ARG A 114 12.61 -11.23 -8.73
N ILE A 115 11.32 -11.25 -8.44
CA ILE A 115 10.77 -11.48 -7.12
C ILE A 115 10.31 -12.92 -6.97
N ALA A 116 10.52 -13.50 -5.80
CA ALA A 116 10.01 -14.82 -5.43
C ALA A 116 9.74 -14.91 -3.92
N LEU A 117 9.01 -15.95 -3.51
CA LEU A 117 8.79 -16.29 -2.11
C LEU A 117 9.47 -17.60 -1.76
N LEU A 118 10.08 -17.69 -0.57
CA LEU A 118 10.67 -18.92 -0.07
C LEU A 118 9.58 -19.87 0.44
N ASP A 119 9.42 -21.01 -0.22
CA ASP A 119 8.66 -22.16 0.30
C ASP A 119 9.49 -22.84 1.39
N ASN A 120 9.19 -22.52 2.65
CA ASN A 120 9.94 -23.01 3.81
C ASN A 120 9.89 -24.54 3.99
N LEU A 121 8.90 -25.22 3.39
CA LEU A 121 8.76 -26.68 3.46
C LEU A 121 9.66 -27.38 2.43
N ARG A 122 9.72 -26.84 1.21
CA ARG A 122 10.54 -27.40 0.12
C ARG A 122 11.95 -26.81 0.05
N LYS A 123 12.23 -25.76 0.82
CA LYS A 123 13.49 -25.01 0.80
C LYS A 123 13.84 -24.49 -0.60
N GLN A 124 12.82 -24.03 -1.33
CA GLN A 124 12.97 -23.50 -2.70
C GLN A 124 12.19 -22.21 -2.88
N TYR A 125 12.62 -21.39 -3.82
CA TYR A 125 11.88 -20.18 -4.20
C TYR A 125 10.78 -20.54 -5.19
N GLU A 126 9.58 -19.99 -4.96
CA GLU A 126 8.38 -20.18 -5.75
C GLU A 126 7.79 -18.82 -6.13
N CYS A 127 6.80 -18.83 -7.03
CA CYS A 127 6.09 -17.62 -7.44
C CYS A 127 6.99 -16.56 -8.09
N HIS A 128 7.98 -17.02 -8.86
CA HIS A 128 8.90 -16.16 -9.62
C HIS A 128 8.15 -15.28 -10.61
N THR A 129 8.47 -13.99 -10.62
CA THR A 129 7.99 -13.03 -11.63
C THR A 129 8.90 -11.81 -11.69
N GLN A 130 8.80 -11.04 -12.77
CA GLN A 130 9.66 -9.88 -13.03
C GLN A 130 8.96 -8.58 -12.61
N THR A 131 9.62 -7.78 -11.77
CA THR A 131 9.12 -6.47 -11.37
C THR A 131 9.26 -5.47 -12.51
N HIS A 132 8.25 -4.62 -12.67
CA HIS A 132 8.25 -3.47 -13.57
C HIS A 132 7.47 -2.32 -12.93
N LEU A 133 7.76 -1.10 -13.38
CA LEU A 133 7.02 0.09 -12.95
C LEU A 133 5.87 0.35 -13.93
N GLU A 134 4.66 0.49 -13.40
CA GLU A 134 3.47 0.87 -14.16
C GLU A 134 2.71 1.94 -13.38
N ASN A 135 2.51 3.11 -14.00
CA ASN A 135 1.71 4.23 -13.45
C ASN A 135 2.03 4.57 -11.99
N GLY A 136 3.32 4.57 -11.64
CA GLY A 136 3.77 4.90 -10.29
C GLY A 136 3.56 3.80 -9.25
N THR A 137 3.33 2.57 -9.68
CA THR A 137 3.27 1.37 -8.82
C THR A 137 4.30 0.37 -9.34
N ILE A 138 5.01 -0.33 -8.45
CA ILE A 138 5.84 -1.46 -8.87
C ILE A 138 4.95 -2.69 -8.83
N ILE A 139 4.85 -3.38 -9.96
CA ILE A 139 4.04 -4.59 -10.09
C ILE A 139 4.88 -5.75 -10.63
N ALA A 140 4.46 -6.96 -10.35
CA ALA A 140 5.05 -8.16 -10.94
C ALA A 140 3.98 -9.24 -11.05
N LYS A 141 3.72 -9.74 -12.27
CA LYS A 141 2.60 -10.64 -12.53
C LYS A 141 2.98 -11.82 -13.42
N SER A 142 2.54 -13.00 -13.03
CA SER A 142 2.62 -14.24 -13.78
C SER A 142 1.35 -15.06 -13.55
N ILE A 143 1.24 -16.22 -14.20
CA ILE A 143 0.10 -17.13 -14.01
C ILE A 143 -0.02 -17.61 -12.56
N LYS A 144 1.09 -17.69 -11.83
CA LYS A 144 1.14 -18.25 -10.46
C LYS A 144 1.30 -17.20 -9.37
N ALA A 145 1.60 -15.96 -9.72
CA ALA A 145 1.96 -14.94 -8.75
C ALA A 145 1.59 -13.53 -9.20
N GLU A 146 1.17 -12.71 -8.27
CA GLU A 146 0.93 -11.28 -8.47
C GLU A 146 1.43 -10.53 -7.24
N TYR A 147 2.21 -9.48 -7.48
CA TYR A 147 2.74 -8.58 -6.47
C TYR A 147 2.45 -7.16 -6.91
N SER A 148 2.06 -6.31 -5.97
CA SER A 148 2.02 -4.87 -6.13
C SER A 148 2.68 -4.22 -4.92
N PHE A 149 3.47 -3.18 -5.14
CA PHE A 149 4.11 -2.40 -4.10
C PHE A 149 3.65 -0.96 -4.20
N SER A 150 3.21 -0.44 -3.07
CA SER A 150 2.84 0.96 -2.89
C SER A 150 3.96 1.75 -2.20
N TYR A 151 4.88 1.06 -1.52
CA TYR A 151 6.03 1.68 -0.85
C TYR A 151 7.26 0.80 -0.89
N VAL A 152 8.43 1.40 -1.20
CA VAL A 152 9.73 0.74 -1.20
C VAL A 152 10.80 1.62 -0.56
N SER A 153 11.36 1.17 0.56
CA SER A 153 12.56 1.74 1.16
C SER A 153 13.69 0.71 1.27
N ASP A 154 14.81 1.12 1.85
CA ASP A 154 15.93 0.22 2.05
C ASP A 154 15.65 -0.93 3.01
N ASN A 155 14.73 -0.71 3.95
CA ASN A 155 14.48 -1.64 5.06
C ASN A 155 13.02 -2.08 5.16
N TYR A 156 12.13 -1.51 4.35
CA TYR A 156 10.69 -1.71 4.51
C TYR A 156 9.96 -1.73 3.16
N LEU A 157 8.95 -2.60 3.07
CA LEU A 157 8.04 -2.70 1.94
C LEU A 157 6.60 -2.67 2.42
N VAL A 158 5.73 -2.11 1.57
CA VAL A 158 4.28 -2.23 1.69
C VAL A 158 3.75 -2.69 0.34
N GLY A 159 2.82 -3.64 0.36
CA GLY A 159 2.27 -4.15 -0.87
C GLY A 159 1.20 -5.20 -0.69
N LYS A 160 0.87 -5.85 -1.80
CA LYS A 160 -0.12 -6.92 -1.86
C LYS A 160 0.44 -8.10 -2.63
N VAL A 161 0.00 -9.30 -2.27
CA VAL A 161 0.50 -10.53 -2.87
C VAL A 161 -0.60 -11.56 -3.10
N LYS A 162 -0.47 -12.29 -4.21
CA LYS A 162 -1.15 -13.53 -4.53
C LYS A 162 -0.10 -14.53 -4.97
N CYS A 163 -0.14 -15.77 -4.48
CA CYS A 163 0.84 -16.80 -4.83
C CYS A 163 0.24 -18.20 -4.69
N VAL A 164 0.27 -18.94 -5.80
CA VAL A 164 -0.25 -20.33 -5.90
C VAL A 164 0.82 -21.32 -6.38
N GLY A 165 2.10 -20.92 -6.38
CA GLY A 165 3.26 -21.76 -6.66
C GLY A 165 3.69 -22.63 -5.48
N GLY A 166 4.30 -23.77 -5.74
CA GLY A 166 4.72 -24.72 -4.70
C GLY A 166 3.61 -25.08 -3.69
N ASN A 167 3.93 -24.96 -2.41
CA ASN A 167 2.98 -25.17 -1.31
C ASN A 167 2.09 -23.95 -1.01
N PHE A 168 2.37 -22.78 -1.58
CA PHE A 168 1.48 -21.64 -1.43
C PHE A 168 0.13 -21.90 -2.12
N LYS A 169 -0.95 -21.49 -1.44
CA LYS A 169 -2.36 -21.59 -1.84
C LYS A 169 -3.08 -20.27 -1.57
N GLN A 170 -2.36 -19.16 -1.73
CA GLN A 170 -2.92 -17.83 -1.59
C GLN A 170 -3.57 -17.42 -2.91
N TYR A 171 -4.83 -17.80 -3.10
CA TYR A 171 -5.61 -17.48 -4.30
C TYR A 171 -6.13 -16.04 -4.31
N GLU A 172 -6.44 -15.50 -3.13
CA GLU A 172 -6.91 -14.12 -2.98
C GLU A 172 -5.74 -13.18 -2.69
N GLU A 173 -5.90 -11.92 -3.10
CA GLU A 173 -4.95 -10.87 -2.75
C GLU A 173 -4.86 -10.71 -1.23
N LYS A 174 -3.64 -10.59 -0.72
CA LYS A 174 -3.37 -10.32 0.69
C LYS A 174 -2.39 -9.17 0.84
N LYS A 175 -2.79 -8.16 1.61
CA LYS A 175 -1.93 -7.02 1.98
C LYS A 175 -0.82 -7.49 2.91
N PHE A 176 0.35 -6.87 2.81
CA PHE A 176 1.48 -7.13 3.68
C PHE A 176 2.33 -5.89 3.89
N THR A 177 3.05 -5.92 5.00
CA THR A 177 4.26 -5.15 5.16
C THR A 177 5.43 -6.10 5.34
N ALA A 178 6.64 -5.68 4.98
CA ALA A 178 7.81 -6.55 5.09
C ALA A 178 9.03 -5.77 5.55
N GLN A 179 9.80 -6.38 6.46
CA GLN A 179 11.04 -5.82 6.97
C GLN A 179 12.23 -6.55 6.35
N ARG A 180 13.27 -5.79 5.99
CA ARG A 180 14.49 -6.37 5.44
C ARG A 180 15.15 -7.28 6.48
N ILE A 181 15.59 -8.43 6.03
CA ILE A 181 16.43 -9.36 6.80
C ILE A 181 17.82 -9.43 6.16
N ASN A 182 18.83 -9.56 7.02
CA ASN A 182 20.24 -9.65 6.61
C ASN A 182 20.63 -11.08 6.24
#